data_AF-A0AA39JMK5-F1
#
_entry.id   AF-A0AA39JMK5-F1
#
_cell.length_a   1.000
_cell.length_b   1.000
_cell.length_c   1.000
_cell.angle_alpha   90.00
_cell.angle_beta   90.00
_cell.angle_gamma   90.00
#
_symmetry.space_group_name_H-M   'P 1'
#
loop_
_entity.id
_entity.type
_entity.pdbx_description
1 polymer ?
#
loop_
_entity_poly.entity_id
_entity_poly.type
_entity_poly.pdbx_seq_one_letter_code
_entity_poly.pdbx_strand_id
1 'polypeptide(L)'
;MINLQVSTLCISNGSRKAPPFFFEDTFNSLMNLPTIDLHLTHPDFTPPYFSHLSQTRNIRKFSLTGYQNNSTQTIEKTLARVLANNHHLSDLFLHLMDRWDRRKTSLVISGLERVFPKESAITLHHLSLKEGSIIAAPHIFQHLRSLKSLQISNVDLYDTSTGFWIELARQEIHLPSITLKSRGVPSAVIDYLVSDEGMVELTFEVETDQGNVSKRVLSEVVPRHCRTLEVLQLTSCWGSHWAIGNLPEYVVGVSQCSKLRVLGIVVEGNKDFTDPVLSLLRVLPNLQTLQLVAHTNDFTPVVKRIECIHDDEPLLKRLQVVVSVSYLGRIKFGAGRSG
;
A
#
# COMPACT_ATOMS: atom_id res chain seq x y z
N MET A 1 -17.14 36.11 -2.31
CA MET A 1 -16.48 35.12 -1.44
C MET A 1 -16.25 33.85 -2.25
N ILE A 2 -15.01 33.59 -2.67
CA ILE A 2 -14.66 32.29 -3.26
C ILE A 2 -14.18 31.42 -2.10
N ASN A 3 -15.00 30.43 -1.73
CA ASN A 3 -14.73 29.52 -0.63
C ASN A 3 -13.74 28.43 -1.13
N LEU A 4 -12.46 28.77 -1.23
CA LEU A 4 -11.39 27.83 -1.59
C LEU A 4 -11.09 26.93 -0.37
N GLN A 5 -11.95 25.93 -0.13
CA GLN A 5 -11.88 25.12 1.09
C GLN A 5 -10.69 24.13 1.14
N VAL A 6 -10.05 23.82 0.01
CA VAL A 6 -8.86 22.97 -0.04
C VAL A 6 -8.01 23.38 -1.24
N SER A 7 -6.74 23.70 -1.01
CA SER A 7 -5.77 23.87 -2.10
C SER A 7 -4.82 22.68 -2.09
N THR A 8 -4.73 21.97 -3.21
CA THR A 8 -3.72 20.93 -3.42
C THR A 8 -2.51 21.57 -4.08
N LEU A 9 -1.36 21.54 -3.40
CA LEU A 9 -0.10 21.96 -4.00
C LEU A 9 0.75 20.72 -4.32
N CYS A 10 1.04 20.54 -5.61
CA CYS A 10 1.98 19.54 -6.10
C CYS A 10 3.28 20.24 -6.50
N ILE A 11 4.35 20.00 -5.76
CA ILE A 11 5.70 20.45 -6.15
C ILE A 11 6.43 19.23 -6.70
N SER A 12 6.57 19.17 -8.02
CA SER A 12 7.38 18.17 -8.72
C SER A 12 8.65 18.82 -9.26
N ASN A 13 9.81 18.52 -8.67
CA ASN A 13 11.08 19.05 -9.17
C ASN A 13 11.63 18.17 -10.30
N GLY A 14 11.07 18.30 -11.51
CA GLY A 14 11.56 17.59 -12.71
C GLY A 14 12.85 18.19 -13.30
N SER A 15 13.25 19.39 -12.85
CA SER A 15 14.39 20.13 -13.39
C SER A 15 15.26 20.62 -12.23
N ARG A 16 16.55 20.25 -12.20
CA ARG A 16 17.55 20.68 -11.19
C ARG A 16 17.81 22.20 -11.11
N LYS A 17 16.90 23.05 -11.62
CA LYS A 17 17.11 24.48 -11.90
C LYS A 17 15.91 25.38 -11.55
N ALA A 18 14.93 24.93 -10.79
CA ALA A 18 13.90 25.86 -10.29
C ALA A 18 14.55 26.80 -9.25
N PRO A 19 14.51 28.13 -9.44
CA PRO A 19 15.22 29.05 -8.57
C PRO A 19 14.56 29.16 -7.18
N PRO A 20 15.34 29.31 -6.09
CA PRO A 20 14.84 29.32 -4.70
C PRO A 20 13.76 30.36 -4.42
N PHE A 21 13.81 31.53 -5.06
CA PHE A 21 12.89 32.65 -4.82
C PHE A 21 11.44 32.34 -5.19
N PHE A 22 11.20 31.48 -6.20
CA PHE A 22 9.83 31.08 -6.58
C PHE A 22 9.14 30.32 -5.44
N PHE A 23 9.92 29.68 -4.57
CA PHE A 23 9.40 28.88 -3.48
C PHE A 23 9.08 29.71 -2.23
N GLU A 24 9.87 30.73 -1.90
CA GLU A 24 9.62 31.56 -0.71
C GLU A 24 8.27 32.29 -0.79
N ASP A 25 7.98 32.97 -1.91
CA ASP A 25 6.71 33.67 -2.11
C ASP A 25 5.52 32.69 -2.14
N THR A 26 5.74 31.51 -2.73
CA THR A 26 4.74 30.44 -2.73
C THR A 26 4.46 29.98 -1.30
N PHE A 27 5.49 29.66 -0.51
CA PHE A 27 5.32 29.23 0.88
C PHE A 27 4.67 30.31 1.76
N ASN A 28 5.04 31.58 1.60
CA ASN A 28 4.40 32.68 2.31
C ASN A 28 2.91 32.80 1.97
N SER A 29 2.54 32.57 0.71
CA SER A 29 1.15 32.55 0.28
C SER A 29 0.39 31.35 0.86
N LEU A 30 1.02 30.17 0.93
CA LEU A 30 0.46 28.97 1.55
C LEU A 30 0.17 29.16 3.05
N MET A 31 1.03 29.89 3.78
CA MET A 31 0.81 30.15 5.19
C MET A 31 -0.51 30.90 5.48
N ASN A 32 -1.07 31.60 4.50
CA ASN A 32 -2.33 32.33 4.63
C ASN A 32 -3.57 31.48 4.32
N LEU A 33 -3.41 30.26 3.80
CA LEU A 33 -4.54 29.38 3.49
C LEU A 33 -5.11 28.74 4.78
N PRO A 34 -6.42 28.43 4.85
CA PRO A 34 -6.99 27.79 6.03
C PRO A 34 -6.54 26.34 6.17
N THR A 35 -6.46 25.60 5.06
CA THR A 35 -6.03 24.19 5.02
C THR A 35 -5.38 23.85 3.68
N ILE A 36 -4.35 23.01 3.73
CA ILE A 36 -3.55 22.60 2.57
C ILE A 36 -3.41 21.08 2.51
N ASP A 37 -3.53 20.56 1.28
CA ASP A 37 -3.05 19.23 0.93
C ASP A 37 -1.73 19.38 0.17
N LEU A 38 -0.64 18.91 0.76
CA LEU A 38 0.72 19.14 0.25
C LEU A 38 1.33 17.84 -0.25
N HIS A 39 1.71 17.82 -1.53
CA HIS A 39 2.40 16.71 -2.16
C HIS A 39 3.75 17.16 -2.74
N LEU A 40 4.82 16.60 -2.21
CA LEU A 40 6.20 16.91 -2.58
C LEU A 40 6.82 15.70 -3.28
N THR A 41 7.27 15.87 -4.52
CA THR A 41 7.87 14.80 -5.32
C THR A 41 9.25 15.20 -5.86
N HIS A 42 10.25 14.37 -5.55
CA HIS A 42 11.66 14.55 -5.92
C HIS A 42 12.28 15.91 -5.56
N PRO A 43 11.97 16.55 -4.41
CA PRO A 43 12.68 17.77 -4.05
C PRO A 43 14.18 17.46 -3.95
N ASP A 44 15.02 18.26 -4.60
CA ASP A 44 16.42 18.31 -4.20
C ASP A 44 16.38 18.90 -2.78
N PHE A 45 16.50 18.03 -1.80
CA PHE A 45 16.30 18.30 -0.36
C PHE A 45 17.42 19.16 0.22
N THR A 46 17.65 20.34 -0.36
CA THR A 46 18.59 21.33 0.13
C THR A 46 17.86 22.34 1.02
N PRO A 47 18.48 22.87 2.08
CA PRO A 47 18.03 24.14 2.65
C PRO A 47 17.98 25.20 1.53
N PRO A 48 16.92 26.04 1.43
CA PRO A 48 15.99 26.47 2.47
C PRO A 48 14.60 25.78 2.50
N TYR A 49 14.32 24.77 1.66
CA TYR A 49 12.96 24.20 1.54
C TYR A 49 12.38 23.68 2.86
N PHE A 50 13.22 23.02 3.66
CA PHE A 50 12.79 22.43 4.92
C PHE A 50 12.46 23.44 6.03
N SER A 51 13.07 24.63 6.03
CA SER A 51 12.77 25.63 7.05
C SER A 51 11.34 26.16 6.92
N HIS A 52 10.88 26.43 5.70
CA HIS A 52 9.50 26.90 5.46
C HIS A 52 8.46 25.82 5.73
N LEU A 53 8.71 24.58 5.25
CA LEU A 53 7.85 23.43 5.56
C LEU A 53 7.70 23.20 7.05
N SER A 54 8.76 23.44 7.82
CA SER A 54 8.70 23.25 9.27
C SER A 54 7.89 24.32 10.00
N GLN A 55 7.46 25.39 9.33
CA GLN A 55 6.68 26.48 9.93
C GLN A 55 5.18 26.39 9.63
N THR A 56 4.77 25.59 8.63
CA THR A 56 3.36 25.43 8.24
C THR A 56 2.56 24.72 9.33
N ARG A 57 1.33 25.21 9.56
CA ARG A 57 0.41 24.75 10.64
C ARG A 57 -0.99 24.36 10.16
N ASN A 58 -1.20 24.41 8.85
CA ASN A 58 -2.47 24.26 8.17
C ASN A 58 -2.50 23.04 7.22
N ILE A 59 -1.56 22.10 7.37
CA ILE A 59 -1.49 20.90 6.53
C ILE A 59 -2.46 19.84 7.06
N ARG A 60 -3.39 19.42 6.18
CA ARG A 60 -4.34 18.32 6.44
C ARG A 60 -3.85 17.01 5.83
N LYS A 61 -3.28 17.06 4.63
CA LYS A 61 -2.69 15.90 3.96
C LYS A 61 -1.25 16.20 3.60
N PHE A 62 -0.35 15.29 3.94
CA PHE A 62 1.07 15.43 3.64
C PHE A 62 1.57 14.20 2.89
N SER A 63 2.17 14.44 1.73
CA SER A 63 2.78 13.40 0.92
C SER A 63 4.19 13.80 0.53
N LEU A 64 5.12 12.88 0.75
CA LEU A 64 6.52 13.07 0.44
C LEU A 64 7.05 11.88 -0.35
N THR A 65 7.39 12.11 -1.61
CA THR A 65 8.09 11.19 -2.49
C THR A 65 9.48 11.74 -2.81
N GLY A 66 10.55 10.98 -2.62
CA GLY A 66 11.88 11.50 -2.92
C GLY A 66 12.99 10.49 -2.72
N TYR A 67 14.24 10.92 -2.96
CA TYR A 67 15.42 10.09 -2.72
C TYR A 67 16.06 10.41 -1.38
N GLN A 68 16.38 9.38 -0.61
CA GLN A 68 17.16 9.50 0.61
C GLN A 68 18.64 9.65 0.24
N ASN A 69 19.13 10.89 0.18
CA ASN A 69 20.57 11.15 0.12
C ASN A 69 21.14 11.14 1.57
N ASN A 70 22.40 11.54 1.76
CA ASN A 70 23.06 11.73 3.07
C ASN A 70 22.36 12.73 4.04
N SER A 71 21.12 13.14 3.75
CA SER A 71 20.30 14.13 4.48
C SER A 71 19.19 13.51 5.35
N THR A 72 19.24 12.21 5.68
CA THR A 72 18.25 11.51 6.52
C THR A 72 17.86 12.31 7.77
N GLN A 73 18.84 12.83 8.52
CA GLN A 73 18.58 13.59 9.73
C GLN A 73 17.79 14.89 9.46
N THR A 74 18.02 15.54 8.32
CA THR A 74 17.29 16.76 7.94
C THR A 74 15.84 16.45 7.56
N ILE A 75 15.62 15.34 6.84
CA ILE A 75 14.28 14.85 6.50
C ILE A 75 13.52 14.51 7.79
N GLU A 76 14.11 13.70 8.68
CA GLU A 76 13.51 13.33 9.97
C GLU A 76 13.15 14.56 10.81
N LYS A 77 14.09 15.50 10.99
CA LYS A 77 13.85 16.73 11.75
C LYS A 77 12.71 17.56 11.15
N THR A 78 12.61 17.60 9.82
CA THR A 78 11.55 18.37 9.16
C THR A 78 10.21 17.68 9.29
N LEU A 79 10.15 16.37 9.04
CA LEU A 79 8.95 15.57 9.27
C LEU A 79 8.47 15.71 10.70
N ALA A 80 9.37 15.63 11.68
CA ALA A 80 9.03 15.78 13.09
C ALA A 80 8.37 17.13 13.38
N ARG A 81 8.89 18.22 12.81
CA ARG A 81 8.29 19.55 12.95
C ARG A 81 6.96 19.68 12.22
N VAL A 82 6.84 19.12 11.01
CA VAL A 82 5.58 19.09 10.26
C VAL A 82 4.51 18.37 11.08
N LEU A 83 4.80 17.18 11.60
CA LEU A 83 3.85 16.42 12.42
C LEU A 83 3.50 17.15 13.73
N ALA A 84 4.48 17.77 14.39
CA ALA A 84 4.26 18.52 15.62
C ALA A 84 3.42 19.79 15.42
N ASN A 85 3.56 20.45 14.27
CA ASN A 85 2.88 21.72 13.99
C ASN A 85 1.50 21.56 13.37
N ASN A 86 1.14 20.37 12.89
CA ASN A 86 -0.09 20.11 12.14
C ASN A 86 -0.94 19.05 12.85
N HIS A 87 -1.54 19.40 13.99
CA HIS A 87 -2.38 18.47 14.77
C HIS A 87 -3.62 17.96 14.01
N HIS A 88 -4.06 18.70 12.99
CA HIS A 88 -5.17 18.33 12.11
C HIS A 88 -4.76 17.45 10.92
N LEU A 89 -3.49 17.03 10.84
CA LEU A 89 -3.01 16.14 9.79
C LEU A 89 -3.74 14.79 9.87
N SER A 90 -4.46 14.45 8.81
CA SER A 90 -5.26 13.22 8.70
C SER A 90 -4.64 12.18 7.78
N ASP A 91 -3.86 12.60 6.78
CA ASP A 91 -3.30 11.69 5.78
C ASP A 91 -1.78 11.91 5.65
N LEU A 92 -1.01 10.83 5.81
CA LEU A 92 0.44 10.82 5.71
C LEU A 92 0.90 9.77 4.70
N PHE A 93 1.56 10.21 3.63
CA PHE A 93 2.09 9.34 2.58
C PHE A 93 3.60 9.55 2.44
N LEU A 94 4.41 8.54 2.74
CA LEU A 94 5.87 8.62 2.68
C LEU A 94 6.40 7.56 1.72
N HIS A 95 7.09 8.01 0.68
CA HIS A 95 7.73 7.16 -0.31
C HIS A 95 9.16 7.66 -0.52
N LEU A 96 10.07 7.28 0.38
CA LEU A 96 11.47 7.67 0.26
C LEU A 96 12.26 6.48 -0.29
N MET A 97 12.80 6.66 -1.49
CA MET A 97 13.59 5.64 -2.17
C MET A 97 15.08 5.84 -1.87
N ASP A 98 15.82 4.76 -1.62
CA ASP A 98 17.28 4.83 -1.60
C ASP A 98 17.82 5.05 -3.03
N ARG A 99 18.90 5.82 -3.16
CA ARG A 99 19.49 6.17 -4.46
C ARG A 99 20.38 5.02 -4.96
N TRP A 100 19.76 3.93 -5.39
CA TRP A 100 20.27 2.91 -6.32
C TRP A 100 21.76 2.52 -6.20
N ASP A 101 22.29 2.27 -5.00
CA ASP A 101 23.47 1.41 -4.87
C ASP A 101 23.00 0.00 -4.51
N ARG A 102 22.75 -0.81 -5.54
CA ARG A 102 22.32 -2.23 -5.41
C ARG A 102 23.24 -3.11 -4.55
N ARG A 103 24.42 -2.62 -4.14
CA ARG A 103 25.38 -3.34 -3.30
C ARG A 103 25.28 -2.99 -1.82
N LYS A 104 24.56 -1.94 -1.45
CA LYS A 104 24.28 -1.61 -0.05
C LYS A 104 22.81 -1.90 0.19
N THR A 105 22.55 -2.80 1.11
CA THR A 105 21.23 -3.05 1.71
C THR A 105 20.50 -1.73 1.89
N SER A 106 19.28 -1.65 1.36
CA SER A 106 18.37 -0.51 1.48
C SER A 106 18.50 0.10 2.87
N LEU A 107 18.89 1.37 2.95
CA LEU A 107 18.70 2.15 4.16
C LEU A 107 17.19 2.33 4.32
N VAL A 108 16.55 1.33 4.94
CA VAL A 108 15.20 1.44 5.44
C VAL A 108 15.14 2.73 6.25
N ILE A 109 14.10 3.53 6.06
CA ILE A 109 13.76 4.59 7.03
C ILE A 109 13.43 3.90 8.35
N SER A 110 14.44 3.54 9.11
CA SER A 110 14.34 3.14 10.50
C SER A 110 14.27 4.45 11.27
N GLY A 111 13.19 4.68 12.00
CA GLY A 111 13.04 5.95 12.71
C GLY A 111 11.75 6.71 12.47
N LEU A 112 10.73 6.16 11.78
CA LEU A 112 9.45 6.86 11.70
C LEU A 112 8.89 7.15 13.11
N GLU A 113 9.15 6.26 14.07
CA GLU A 113 8.81 6.51 15.46
C GLU A 113 9.46 7.77 16.03
N ARG A 114 10.60 8.21 15.52
CA ARG A 114 11.32 9.40 15.98
C ARG A 114 10.70 10.69 15.47
N VAL A 115 9.93 10.63 14.39
CA VAL A 115 9.27 11.82 13.82
C VAL A 115 7.92 12.09 14.47
N PHE A 116 7.29 11.08 15.05
CA PHE A 116 6.01 11.28 15.75
C PHE A 116 6.18 12.11 17.03
N PRO A 117 5.33 13.13 17.25
CA PRO A 117 5.37 13.94 18.47
C PRO A 117 5.09 13.09 19.71
N LYS A 118 5.94 13.22 20.75
CA LYS A 118 5.74 12.45 21.99
C LYS A 118 4.63 13.01 22.89
N GLU A 119 4.42 14.32 22.84
CA GLU A 119 3.62 15.07 23.80
C GLU A 119 2.17 15.28 23.34
N SER A 120 1.89 15.20 22.04
CA SER A 120 0.57 15.47 21.47
C SER A 120 0.20 14.46 20.39
N ALA A 121 -0.98 13.87 20.52
CA ALA A 121 -1.48 12.92 19.55
C ALA A 121 -2.03 13.65 18.30
N ILE A 122 -1.51 13.31 17.12
CA ILE A 122 -2.16 13.63 15.85
C ILE A 122 -3.25 12.60 15.51
N THR A 123 -4.32 13.06 14.84
CA THR A 123 -5.45 12.21 14.44
C THR A 123 -5.28 11.70 13.01
N LEU A 124 -4.38 10.72 12.82
CA LEU A 124 -4.19 10.12 11.50
C LEU A 124 -5.31 9.16 11.14
N HIS A 125 -5.82 9.29 9.92
CA HIS A 125 -6.78 8.39 9.29
C HIS A 125 -6.14 7.50 8.21
N HIS A 126 -5.13 8.00 7.51
CA HIS A 126 -4.48 7.27 6.43
C HIS A 126 -2.96 7.36 6.59
N LEU A 127 -2.30 6.20 6.58
CA LEU A 127 -0.84 6.09 6.63
C LEU A 127 -0.38 5.19 5.50
N SER A 128 0.45 5.72 4.61
CA SER A 128 1.08 4.96 3.53
C SER A 128 2.60 5.09 3.63
N LEU A 129 3.27 3.96 3.72
CA LEU A 129 4.72 3.85 3.78
C LEU A 129 5.20 2.99 2.63
N LYS A 130 6.07 3.54 1.80
CA LYS A 130 6.72 2.82 0.72
C LYS A 130 8.24 2.90 0.89
N GLU A 131 8.88 1.73 0.94
CA GLU A 131 10.30 1.55 1.26
C GLU A 131 10.71 2.03 2.67
N GLY A 132 9.76 2.09 3.62
CA GLY A 132 9.98 2.57 4.99
C GLY A 132 9.40 1.63 6.03
N SER A 133 10.06 1.49 7.19
CA SER A 133 9.58 0.59 8.25
C SER A 133 9.10 1.32 9.50
N ILE A 134 8.28 0.63 10.28
CA ILE A 134 7.84 1.09 11.60
C ILE A 134 8.40 0.13 12.65
N ILE A 135 9.07 0.68 13.65
CA ILE A 135 9.46 -0.05 14.86
C ILE A 135 8.43 0.22 15.94
N ALA A 136 8.16 -0.79 16.78
CA ALA A 136 7.32 -0.64 17.96
C ALA A 136 7.92 0.40 18.91
N ALA A 137 7.25 1.52 19.08
CA ALA A 137 7.56 2.51 20.10
C ALA A 137 6.27 2.90 20.83
N PRO A 138 6.22 2.87 22.17
CA PRO A 138 4.96 3.08 22.90
C PRO A 138 4.21 4.36 22.53
N HIS A 139 4.93 5.44 22.25
CA HIS A 139 4.32 6.74 21.92
C HIS A 139 3.72 6.80 20.51
N ILE A 140 4.02 5.87 19.60
CA ILE A 140 3.44 5.95 18.23
C ILE A 140 1.97 5.52 18.20
N PHE A 141 1.58 4.58 19.06
CA PHE A 141 0.27 3.92 19.00
C PHE A 141 -0.88 4.88 19.29
N GLN A 142 -0.66 5.93 20.09
CA GLN A 142 -1.67 6.96 20.31
C GLN A 142 -2.07 7.69 19.03
N HIS A 143 -1.16 7.82 18.04
CA HIS A 143 -1.43 8.45 16.75
C HIS A 143 -2.19 7.54 15.79
N LEU A 144 -2.15 6.23 16.02
CA LEU A 144 -2.71 5.21 15.13
C LEU A 144 -4.12 4.78 15.53
N ARG A 145 -4.62 5.21 16.70
CA ARG A 145 -5.96 4.83 17.20
C ARG A 145 -7.11 5.26 16.29
N SER A 146 -6.92 6.30 15.48
CA SER A 146 -7.93 6.80 14.54
C SER A 146 -7.71 6.33 13.10
N LEU A 147 -6.74 5.43 12.89
CA LEU A 147 -6.31 5.01 11.57
C LEU A 147 -7.40 4.14 10.93
N LYS A 148 -7.79 4.50 9.71
CA LYS A 148 -8.77 3.80 8.90
C LYS A 148 -8.13 2.96 7.81
N SER A 149 -6.95 3.38 7.34
CA SER A 149 -6.20 2.69 6.31
C SER A 149 -4.70 2.72 6.59
N LEU A 150 -4.08 1.54 6.47
CA LEU A 150 -2.64 1.34 6.55
C LEU A 150 -2.14 0.70 5.26
N GLN A 151 -1.19 1.36 4.60
CA GLN A 151 -0.49 0.81 3.46
C GLN A 151 1.01 0.71 3.79
N ILE A 152 1.58 -0.49 3.66
CA ILE A 152 3.02 -0.71 3.79
C ILE A 152 3.49 -1.48 2.55
N SER A 153 4.44 -0.88 1.82
CA SER A 153 5.05 -1.45 0.63
C SER A 153 6.56 -1.42 0.78
N ASN A 154 7.16 -2.51 1.27
CA ASN A 154 8.60 -2.60 1.52
C ASN A 154 9.21 -3.77 0.76
N VAL A 155 10.52 -3.69 0.49
CA VAL A 155 11.25 -4.88 0.03
C VAL A 155 11.07 -6.03 1.01
N ASP A 156 11.08 -5.77 2.32
CA ASP A 156 10.81 -6.80 3.32
C ASP A 156 10.01 -6.27 4.52
N LEU A 157 8.85 -6.86 4.79
CA LEU A 157 8.07 -6.58 6.01
C LEU A 157 8.77 -7.07 7.27
N TYR A 158 9.80 -7.94 7.16
CA TYR A 158 10.69 -8.20 8.30
C TYR A 158 11.36 -6.92 8.83
N ASP A 159 11.47 -5.87 8.01
CA ASP A 159 12.00 -4.58 8.45
C ASP A 159 11.01 -3.80 9.33
N THR A 160 9.70 -4.07 9.21
CA THR A 160 8.70 -3.60 10.19
C THR A 160 8.71 -4.55 11.36
N SER A 161 9.02 -4.05 12.55
CA SER A 161 9.28 -4.93 13.69
C SER A 161 8.07 -5.82 13.99
N THR A 162 8.29 -7.12 14.25
CA THR A 162 7.26 -8.03 14.77
C THR A 162 6.49 -7.41 15.96
N GLY A 163 7.20 -6.65 16.80
CA GLY A 163 6.62 -5.93 17.93
C GLY A 163 5.56 -4.90 17.53
N PHE A 164 5.63 -4.31 16.33
CA PHE A 164 4.65 -3.32 15.88
C PHE A 164 3.26 -3.96 15.73
N TRP A 165 3.20 -5.10 15.05
CA TRP A 165 1.96 -5.87 14.84
C TRP A 165 1.40 -6.43 16.15
N ILE A 166 2.29 -6.96 17.01
CA ILE A 166 1.91 -7.45 18.34
C ILE A 166 1.29 -6.32 19.17
N GLU A 167 1.88 -5.14 19.13
CA GLU A 167 1.44 -4.00 19.94
C GLU A 167 0.16 -3.36 19.38
N LEU A 168 -0.07 -3.37 18.06
CA LEU A 168 -1.37 -3.02 17.47
C LEU A 168 -2.48 -3.95 18.02
N ALA A 169 -2.25 -5.26 18.02
CA ALA A 169 -3.19 -6.24 18.57
C ALA A 169 -3.42 -5.99 20.07
N ARG A 170 -2.33 -5.81 20.84
CA ARG A 170 -2.38 -5.59 22.29
C ARG A 170 -3.14 -4.33 22.69
N GLN A 171 -3.09 -3.30 21.86
CA GLN A 171 -3.75 -2.01 22.08
C GLN A 171 -5.16 -1.95 21.46
N GLU A 172 -5.64 -3.05 20.88
CA GLU A 172 -6.95 -3.14 20.21
C GLU A 172 -7.12 -2.07 19.13
N ILE A 173 -6.04 -1.80 18.37
CA ILE A 173 -6.08 -0.87 17.25
C ILE A 173 -6.54 -1.63 16.01
N HIS A 174 -7.81 -1.43 15.66
CA HIS A 174 -8.45 -2.08 14.53
C HIS A 174 -8.29 -1.29 13.24
N LEU A 175 -7.98 -1.98 12.14
CA LEU A 175 -7.66 -1.35 10.86
C LEU A 175 -8.60 -1.85 9.76
N PRO A 176 -9.63 -1.06 9.39
CA PRO A 176 -10.60 -1.44 8.38
C PRO A 176 -10.01 -1.72 6.99
N SER A 177 -8.90 -1.07 6.63
CA SER A 177 -8.27 -1.20 5.31
C SER A 177 -6.76 -1.40 5.47
N ILE A 178 -6.27 -2.55 4.99
CA ILE A 178 -4.85 -2.90 5.04
C ILE A 178 -4.37 -3.25 3.63
N THR A 179 -3.30 -2.59 3.21
CA THR A 179 -2.57 -2.91 1.98
C THR A 179 -1.13 -3.26 2.31
N LEU A 180 -0.72 -4.49 2.05
CA LEU A 180 0.62 -4.97 2.32
C LEU A 180 1.26 -5.47 1.03
N LYS A 181 2.42 -4.92 0.70
CA LYS A 181 3.26 -5.34 -0.41
C LYS A 181 4.66 -5.63 0.09
N SER A 182 5.12 -6.86 -0.09
CA SER A 182 6.36 -7.32 0.51
C SER A 182 6.97 -8.53 -0.16
N ARG A 183 8.29 -8.73 0.00
CA ARG A 183 8.91 -10.01 -0.32
C ARG A 183 8.49 -11.12 0.64
N GLY A 184 8.63 -10.87 1.94
CA GLY A 184 8.28 -11.79 3.02
C GLY A 184 7.20 -11.23 3.95
N VAL A 185 6.51 -12.10 4.69
CA VAL A 185 5.51 -11.69 5.69
C VAL A 185 5.84 -12.40 7.01
N PRO A 186 6.14 -11.66 8.09
CA PRO A 186 6.33 -12.29 9.40
C PRO A 186 5.01 -12.83 9.96
N SER A 187 5.06 -13.90 10.76
CA SER A 187 3.86 -14.55 11.33
C SER A 187 2.99 -13.57 12.12
N ALA A 188 3.60 -12.61 12.82
CA ALA A 188 2.89 -11.60 13.61
C ALA A 188 1.95 -10.72 12.78
N VAL A 189 2.21 -10.51 11.48
CA VAL A 189 1.25 -9.83 10.59
C VAL A 189 -0.03 -10.66 10.49
N ILE A 190 0.10 -11.97 10.28
CA ILE A 190 -1.05 -12.87 10.17
C ILE A 190 -1.78 -12.95 11.51
N ASP A 191 -1.04 -13.07 12.61
CA ASP A 191 -1.62 -13.12 13.96
C ASP A 191 -2.38 -11.82 14.29
N TYR A 192 -1.87 -10.66 13.85
CA TYR A 192 -2.60 -9.40 13.91
C TYR A 192 -3.87 -9.44 13.06
N LEU A 193 -3.79 -9.82 11.79
CA LEU A 193 -4.95 -9.89 10.88
C LEU A 193 -6.06 -10.83 11.40
N VAL A 194 -5.70 -11.90 12.11
CA VAL A 194 -6.66 -12.81 12.76
C VAL A 194 -7.30 -12.18 14.00
N SER A 195 -6.54 -11.41 14.78
CA SER A 195 -7.05 -10.72 15.97
C SER A 195 -7.83 -9.45 15.67
N ASP A 196 -7.62 -8.85 14.49
CA ASP A 196 -8.34 -7.67 14.05
C ASP A 196 -9.85 -7.93 13.93
N GLU A 197 -10.65 -6.87 14.09
CA GLU A 197 -12.09 -6.91 14.00
C GLU A 197 -12.59 -5.88 12.99
N GLY A 198 -13.50 -6.31 12.11
CA GLY A 198 -14.16 -5.38 11.21
C GLY A 198 -13.33 -4.95 10.01
N MET A 199 -12.36 -5.76 9.58
CA MET A 199 -11.62 -5.49 8.34
C MET A 199 -12.59 -5.52 7.15
N VAL A 200 -12.53 -4.46 6.35
CA VAL A 200 -13.37 -4.22 5.17
C VAL A 200 -12.56 -4.43 3.89
N GLU A 201 -11.28 -4.07 3.90
CA GLU A 201 -10.41 -4.17 2.74
C GLU A 201 -9.08 -4.81 3.10
N LEU A 202 -8.71 -5.86 2.35
CA LEU A 202 -7.40 -6.49 2.43
C LEU A 202 -6.79 -6.59 1.04
N THR A 203 -5.68 -5.88 0.84
CA THR A 203 -4.81 -6.04 -0.33
C THR A 203 -3.49 -6.61 0.13
N PHE A 204 -3.08 -7.72 -0.46
CA PHE A 204 -1.96 -8.51 0.01
C PHE A 204 -1.15 -9.00 -1.18
N GLU A 205 0.03 -8.40 -1.39
CA GLU A 205 0.97 -8.72 -2.46
C GLU A 205 2.26 -9.29 -1.86
N VAL A 206 2.49 -10.60 -2.01
CA VAL A 206 3.67 -11.28 -1.44
C VAL A 206 4.52 -11.89 -2.55
N GLU A 207 5.81 -11.55 -2.59
CA GLU A 207 6.73 -12.11 -3.58
C GLU A 207 7.08 -13.57 -3.26
N THR A 208 7.69 -13.85 -2.11
CA THR A 208 8.30 -15.15 -1.81
C THR A 208 7.49 -15.97 -0.81
N ASP A 209 6.21 -16.20 -1.09
CA ASP A 209 5.41 -17.14 -0.29
C ASP A 209 5.76 -18.58 -0.65
N GLN A 210 6.08 -19.39 0.36
CA GLN A 210 6.32 -20.84 0.24
C GLN A 210 5.04 -21.66 0.51
N GLY A 211 3.88 -21.02 0.51
CA GLY A 211 2.55 -21.61 0.74
C GLY A 211 2.05 -21.49 2.18
N ASN A 212 2.92 -21.19 3.14
CA ASN A 212 2.52 -21.05 4.55
C ASN A 212 1.69 -19.79 4.78
N VAL A 213 2.04 -18.68 4.13
CA VAL A 213 1.34 -17.40 4.33
C VAL A 213 -0.02 -17.44 3.64
N SER A 214 -0.08 -17.84 2.37
CA SER A 214 -1.34 -18.03 1.63
C SER A 214 -2.29 -18.97 2.34
N LYS A 215 -1.81 -20.12 2.82
CA LYS A 215 -2.64 -21.07 3.56
C LYS A 215 -3.28 -20.42 4.79
N ARG A 216 -2.49 -19.79 5.67
CA ARG A 216 -3.02 -19.15 6.87
C ARG A 216 -3.96 -17.99 6.56
N VAL A 217 -3.65 -17.16 5.55
CA VAL A 217 -4.56 -16.08 5.13
C VAL A 217 -5.91 -16.64 4.69
N LEU A 218 -5.91 -17.69 3.86
CA LEU A 218 -7.14 -18.27 3.34
C LEU A 218 -7.93 -19.10 4.37
N SER A 219 -7.24 -19.75 5.32
CA SER A 219 -7.88 -20.60 6.33
C SER A 219 -8.22 -19.91 7.64
N GLU A 220 -7.53 -18.82 7.99
CA GLU A 220 -7.70 -18.11 9.26
C GLU A 220 -8.23 -16.68 9.05
N VAL A 221 -7.55 -15.88 8.23
CA VAL A 221 -7.86 -14.44 8.07
C VAL A 221 -9.16 -14.23 7.28
N VAL A 222 -9.28 -14.81 6.09
CA VAL A 222 -10.47 -14.60 5.24
C VAL A 222 -11.76 -15.06 5.93
N PRO A 223 -11.83 -16.26 6.55
CA PRO A 223 -13.02 -16.69 7.27
C PRO A 223 -13.36 -15.79 8.47
N ARG A 224 -12.36 -15.26 9.17
CA ARG A 224 -12.56 -14.33 10.29
C ARG A 224 -13.33 -13.07 9.87
N HIS A 225 -13.07 -12.58 8.65
CA HIS A 225 -13.62 -11.33 8.13
C HIS A 225 -14.71 -11.53 7.08
N CYS A 226 -15.24 -12.75 6.93
CA CYS A 226 -16.21 -13.10 5.89
C CYS A 226 -17.51 -12.26 5.90
N ARG A 227 -17.85 -11.66 7.04
CA ARG A 227 -19.05 -10.82 7.23
C ARG A 227 -18.81 -9.32 7.01
N THR A 228 -17.56 -8.90 6.87
CA THR A 228 -17.17 -7.48 6.81
C THR A 228 -16.37 -7.14 5.56
N LEU A 229 -15.62 -8.11 5.02
CA LEU A 229 -14.76 -7.92 3.88
C LEU A 229 -15.55 -7.60 2.60
N GLU A 230 -15.29 -6.41 2.04
CA GLU A 230 -15.84 -5.93 0.77
C GLU A 230 -14.80 -5.98 -0.36
N VAL A 231 -13.52 -5.82 -0.03
CA VAL A 231 -12.40 -5.87 -0.98
C VAL A 231 -11.38 -6.89 -0.53
N LEU A 232 -11.12 -7.89 -1.38
CA LEU A 232 -10.06 -8.86 -1.19
C LEU A 232 -9.20 -8.91 -2.44
N GLN A 233 -7.94 -8.51 -2.34
CA GLN A 233 -6.99 -8.60 -3.43
C GLN A 233 -5.77 -9.39 -2.96
N LEU A 234 -5.65 -10.62 -3.44
CA LEU A 234 -4.53 -11.50 -3.12
C LEU A 234 -3.68 -11.66 -4.37
N THR A 235 -2.47 -11.11 -4.34
CA THR A 235 -1.58 -11.06 -5.51
C THR A 235 -0.18 -11.57 -5.15
N SER A 236 0.54 -12.04 -6.16
CA SER A 236 1.92 -12.47 -5.99
C SER A 236 2.72 -12.23 -7.26
N CYS A 237 3.96 -11.77 -7.06
CA CYS A 237 4.91 -11.57 -8.14
C CYS A 237 5.73 -12.82 -8.48
N TRP A 238 5.76 -13.85 -7.61
CA TRP A 238 6.63 -15.02 -7.80
C TRP A 238 6.03 -16.37 -7.36
N GLY A 239 4.79 -16.42 -6.88
CA GLY A 239 4.22 -17.61 -6.25
C GLY A 239 2.94 -18.13 -6.91
N SER A 240 2.93 -19.43 -7.22
CA SER A 240 1.72 -20.18 -7.60
C SER A 240 0.72 -20.29 -6.45
N HIS A 241 1.14 -20.25 -5.19
CA HIS A 241 0.27 -20.58 -4.05
C HIS A 241 -0.96 -19.65 -3.88
N TRP A 242 -0.86 -18.41 -4.36
CA TRP A 242 -1.98 -17.47 -4.39
C TRP A 242 -2.93 -17.66 -5.58
N ALA A 243 -2.55 -18.49 -6.56
CA ALA A 243 -3.37 -18.74 -7.71
C ALA A 243 -4.56 -19.63 -7.35
N ILE A 244 -5.72 -19.26 -7.89
CA ILE A 244 -6.95 -20.02 -7.69
C ILE A 244 -6.78 -21.46 -8.19
N GLY A 245 -7.30 -22.42 -7.43
CA GLY A 245 -7.21 -23.86 -7.74
C GLY A 245 -5.95 -24.56 -7.20
N ASN A 246 -4.94 -23.82 -6.72
CA ASN A 246 -3.76 -24.45 -6.11
C ASN A 246 -3.95 -24.80 -4.62
N LEU A 247 -4.84 -24.09 -3.91
CA LEU A 247 -5.19 -24.37 -2.52
C LEU A 247 -6.71 -24.59 -2.39
N PRO A 248 -7.17 -25.73 -1.83
CA PRO A 248 -8.59 -25.96 -1.55
C PRO A 248 -9.20 -24.88 -0.67
N GLU A 249 -8.42 -24.35 0.27
CA GLU A 249 -8.82 -23.30 1.21
C GLU A 249 -9.22 -22.00 0.50
N TYR A 250 -8.76 -21.77 -0.75
CA TYR A 250 -9.10 -20.56 -1.49
C TYR A 250 -10.60 -20.46 -1.73
N VAL A 251 -11.18 -21.48 -2.36
CA VAL A 251 -12.61 -21.50 -2.70
C VAL A 251 -13.44 -21.54 -1.42
N VAL A 252 -13.03 -22.36 -0.45
CA VAL A 252 -13.75 -22.54 0.82
C VAL A 252 -13.76 -21.26 1.65
N GLY A 253 -12.63 -20.55 1.77
CA GLY A 253 -12.53 -19.32 2.55
C GLY A 253 -13.27 -18.17 1.86
N VAL A 254 -12.99 -17.94 0.58
CA VAL A 254 -13.55 -16.79 -0.16
C VAL A 254 -15.05 -16.93 -0.39
N SER A 255 -15.58 -18.14 -0.61
CA SER A 255 -17.03 -18.36 -0.79
C SER A 255 -17.89 -17.94 0.40
N GLN A 256 -17.29 -17.79 1.60
CA GLN A 256 -18.00 -17.33 2.79
C GLN A 256 -18.15 -15.81 2.84
N CYS A 257 -17.44 -15.06 2.00
CA CYS A 257 -17.39 -13.60 2.01
C CYS A 257 -18.65 -12.97 1.39
N SER A 258 -19.75 -12.96 2.16
CA SER A 258 -21.07 -12.50 1.71
C SER A 258 -21.14 -11.03 1.26
N LYS A 259 -20.24 -10.17 1.74
CA LYS A 259 -20.20 -8.73 1.39
C LYS A 259 -19.19 -8.40 0.30
N LEU A 260 -18.49 -9.39 -0.25
CA LEU A 260 -17.40 -9.15 -1.18
C LEU A 260 -17.91 -8.51 -2.48
N ARG A 261 -17.36 -7.34 -2.81
CA ARG A 261 -17.66 -6.56 -4.01
C ARG A 261 -16.50 -6.57 -5.00
N VAL A 262 -15.27 -6.61 -4.50
CA VAL A 262 -14.06 -6.66 -5.32
C VAL A 262 -13.24 -7.88 -4.92
N LEU A 263 -12.94 -8.73 -5.89
CA LEU A 263 -12.10 -9.91 -5.71
C LEU A 263 -10.94 -9.86 -6.71
N GLY A 264 -9.71 -9.76 -6.21
CA GLY A 264 -8.48 -9.91 -6.99
C GLY A 264 -7.86 -11.28 -6.76
N ILE A 265 -7.74 -12.06 -7.83
CA ILE A 265 -7.19 -13.41 -7.81
C ILE A 265 -5.99 -13.53 -8.76
N VAL A 266 -5.01 -14.34 -8.38
CA VAL A 266 -3.94 -14.75 -9.30
C VAL A 266 -4.44 -15.92 -10.15
N VAL A 267 -4.14 -15.88 -11.45
CA VAL A 267 -4.38 -16.98 -12.37
C VAL A 267 -3.07 -17.41 -13.03
N GLU A 268 -2.84 -18.71 -13.08
CA GLU A 268 -1.73 -19.29 -13.83
C GLU A 268 -2.15 -19.47 -15.29
N GLY A 269 -1.49 -18.77 -16.22
CA GLY A 269 -1.96 -18.70 -17.62
C GLY A 269 -2.04 -20.03 -18.37
N ASN A 270 -1.28 -21.04 -17.94
CA ASN A 270 -1.28 -22.36 -18.58
C ASN A 270 -2.21 -23.39 -17.92
N LYS A 271 -2.73 -23.10 -16.72
CA LYS A 271 -3.63 -24.01 -16.00
C LYS A 271 -5.09 -23.66 -16.26
N ASP A 272 -5.98 -24.62 -16.07
CA ASP A 272 -7.40 -24.31 -16.07
C ASP A 272 -7.78 -23.64 -14.74
N PHE A 273 -8.29 -22.42 -14.83
CA PHE A 273 -8.80 -21.64 -13.70
C PHE A 273 -10.29 -21.36 -13.84
N THR A 274 -10.91 -21.82 -14.94
CA THR A 274 -12.28 -21.47 -15.31
C THR A 274 -13.27 -22.01 -14.30
N ASP A 275 -13.25 -23.32 -14.04
CA ASP A 275 -14.17 -23.97 -13.13
C ASP A 275 -14.09 -23.43 -11.68
N PRO A 276 -12.89 -23.23 -11.09
CA PRO A 276 -12.77 -22.58 -9.79
C PRO A 276 -13.33 -21.15 -9.75
N VAL A 277 -13.08 -20.34 -10.78
CA VAL A 277 -13.60 -18.97 -10.86
C VAL A 277 -15.12 -18.99 -10.96
N LEU A 278 -15.68 -19.76 -11.88
CA LEU A 278 -17.13 -19.86 -12.05
C LEU A 278 -17.83 -20.37 -10.78
N SER A 279 -17.20 -21.31 -10.06
CA SER A 279 -17.69 -21.81 -8.78
C SER A 279 -17.78 -20.70 -7.72
N LEU A 280 -16.77 -19.82 -7.65
CA LEU A 280 -16.80 -18.64 -6.75
C LEU A 280 -17.87 -17.63 -7.17
N LEU A 281 -18.00 -17.33 -8.47
CA LEU A 281 -18.97 -16.36 -8.97
C LEU A 281 -20.42 -16.75 -8.64
N ARG A 282 -20.72 -18.05 -8.61
CA ARG A 282 -22.05 -18.56 -8.23
C ARG A 282 -22.41 -18.31 -6.77
N VAL A 283 -21.42 -18.21 -5.89
CA VAL A 283 -21.61 -18.09 -4.43
C VAL A 283 -21.31 -16.69 -3.89
N LEU A 284 -20.84 -15.77 -4.73
CA LEU A 284 -20.55 -14.38 -4.39
C LEU A 284 -21.57 -13.44 -5.07
N PRO A 285 -22.81 -13.32 -4.53
CA PRO A 285 -23.90 -12.62 -5.21
C PRO A 285 -23.69 -11.11 -5.33
N ASN A 286 -22.82 -10.53 -4.49
CA ASN A 286 -22.55 -9.10 -4.43
C ASN A 286 -21.29 -8.69 -5.18
N LEU A 287 -20.61 -9.63 -5.84
CA LEU A 287 -19.39 -9.33 -6.56
C LEU A 287 -19.70 -8.38 -7.72
N GLN A 288 -18.92 -7.31 -7.83
CA GLN A 288 -19.04 -6.27 -8.86
C GLN A 288 -17.79 -6.24 -9.74
N THR A 289 -16.63 -6.47 -9.14
CA THR A 289 -15.34 -6.42 -9.85
C THR A 289 -14.56 -7.70 -9.61
N LEU A 290 -14.16 -8.36 -10.70
CA LEU A 290 -13.24 -9.47 -10.70
C LEU A 290 -11.93 -9.03 -11.33
N GLN A 291 -10.86 -8.96 -10.53
CA GLN A 291 -9.52 -8.68 -11.02
C GLN A 291 -8.73 -9.97 -11.19
N LEU A 292 -8.28 -10.23 -12.40
CA LEU A 292 -7.48 -11.39 -12.77
C LEU A 292 -6.04 -10.94 -12.96
N VAL A 293 -5.13 -11.46 -12.14
CA VAL A 293 -3.70 -11.16 -12.20
C VAL A 293 -2.97 -12.34 -12.82
N ALA A 294 -2.52 -12.17 -14.07
CA ALA A 294 -1.75 -13.18 -14.77
C ALA A 294 -0.27 -13.12 -14.37
N HIS A 295 0.28 -14.27 -13.98
CA HIS A 295 1.69 -14.42 -13.57
C HIS A 295 2.64 -14.74 -14.75
N THR A 296 2.12 -14.94 -15.96
CA THR A 296 2.92 -15.34 -17.14
C THR A 296 3.22 -14.15 -18.04
N ASN A 297 4.41 -14.16 -18.66
CA ASN A 297 4.78 -13.20 -19.71
C ASN A 297 3.83 -13.26 -20.93
N ASP A 298 3.21 -14.42 -21.15
CA ASP A 298 2.15 -14.59 -22.13
C ASP A 298 0.80 -14.56 -21.41
N PHE A 299 0.20 -13.38 -21.38
CA PHE A 299 -1.14 -13.14 -20.83
C PHE A 299 -2.25 -13.41 -21.87
N THR A 300 -1.86 -13.61 -23.14
CA THR A 300 -2.77 -13.87 -24.26
C THR A 300 -3.68 -15.08 -24.01
N PRO A 301 -3.21 -16.22 -23.46
CA PRO A 301 -4.07 -17.37 -23.17
C PRO A 301 -5.13 -17.05 -22.11
N VAL A 302 -4.77 -16.24 -21.10
CA VAL A 302 -5.69 -15.82 -20.04
C VAL A 302 -6.79 -14.94 -20.63
N VAL A 303 -6.41 -13.91 -21.39
CA VAL A 303 -7.37 -12.99 -22.03
C VAL A 303 -8.27 -13.74 -23.00
N LYS A 304 -7.72 -14.56 -23.89
CA LYS A 304 -8.52 -15.35 -24.84
C LYS A 304 -9.52 -16.26 -24.14
N ARG A 305 -9.10 -16.93 -23.05
CA ARG A 305 -10.01 -17.78 -22.28
C ARG A 305 -11.13 -16.97 -21.64
N ILE A 306 -10.82 -15.83 -21.05
CA ILE A 306 -11.81 -14.93 -20.45
C ILE A 306 -12.78 -14.42 -21.50
N GLU A 307 -12.30 -13.98 -22.67
CA GLU A 307 -13.14 -13.55 -23.79
C GLU A 307 -14.09 -14.67 -24.23
N CYS A 308 -13.58 -15.90 -24.41
CA CYS A 308 -14.40 -17.05 -24.77
C CYS A 308 -15.52 -17.31 -23.74
N ILE A 309 -15.22 -17.28 -22.43
CA ILE A 309 -16.23 -17.56 -21.40
C ILE A 309 -17.14 -16.37 -21.10
N HIS A 310 -16.68 -15.14 -21.32
CA HIS A 310 -17.44 -13.94 -21.00
C HIS A 310 -18.67 -13.81 -21.91
N ASP A 311 -18.53 -14.20 -23.18
CA ASP A 311 -19.65 -14.17 -24.12
C ASP A 311 -20.70 -15.25 -23.84
N ASP A 312 -20.30 -16.37 -23.22
CA ASP A 312 -21.16 -17.52 -22.95
C ASP A 312 -21.71 -17.58 -21.51
N GLU A 313 -21.08 -16.89 -20.55
CA GLU A 313 -21.43 -16.96 -19.12
C GLU A 313 -22.14 -15.67 -18.63
N PRO A 314 -23.45 -15.72 -18.34
CA PRO A 314 -24.22 -14.56 -17.89
C PRO A 314 -23.68 -13.91 -16.59
N LEU A 315 -23.04 -14.69 -15.72
CA LEU A 315 -22.46 -14.18 -14.48
C LEU A 315 -21.30 -13.22 -14.75
N LEU A 316 -20.47 -13.51 -15.76
CA LEU A 316 -19.33 -12.66 -16.12
C LEU A 316 -19.78 -11.35 -16.78
N LYS A 317 -20.85 -11.37 -17.58
CA LYS A 317 -21.40 -10.16 -18.23
C LYS A 317 -21.87 -9.07 -17.25
N ARG A 318 -22.16 -9.46 -16.01
CA ARG A 318 -22.60 -8.53 -14.95
C ARG A 318 -21.43 -7.91 -14.17
N LEU A 319 -20.22 -8.41 -14.39
CA LEU A 319 -19.02 -8.03 -13.64
C LEU A 319 -18.15 -7.08 -14.45
N GLN A 320 -17.50 -6.16 -13.76
CA GLN A 320 -16.33 -5.49 -14.29
C GLN A 320 -15.14 -6.45 -14.17
N VAL A 321 -14.72 -7.03 -15.29
CA VAL A 321 -13.54 -7.89 -15.33
C VAL A 321 -12.31 -7.03 -15.67
N VAL A 322 -11.33 -7.01 -14.76
CA VAL A 322 -10.06 -6.30 -14.95
C VAL A 322 -8.95 -7.34 -15.07
N VAL A 323 -8.30 -7.41 -16.23
CA VAL A 323 -7.14 -8.27 -16.42
C VAL A 323 -5.88 -7.43 -16.27
N SER A 324 -4.99 -7.86 -15.39
CA SER A 324 -3.71 -7.21 -15.13
C SER A 324 -2.58 -8.23 -15.18
N VAL A 325 -1.39 -7.75 -15.53
CA VAL A 325 -0.19 -8.58 -15.62
C VAL A 325 0.76 -8.16 -14.51
N SER A 326 1.19 -9.13 -13.70
CA SER A 326 2.26 -8.89 -12.74
C SER A 326 3.60 -8.93 -13.49
N TYR A 327 4.06 -7.77 -13.97
CA TYR A 327 5.28 -7.70 -14.78
C TYR A 327 6.54 -7.77 -13.91
N LEU A 328 7.31 -8.85 -14.06
CA LEU A 328 8.68 -8.93 -13.59
C LEU A 328 9.60 -8.17 -14.57
N GLY A 329 9.89 -6.92 -14.26
CA GLY A 329 10.92 -6.14 -14.95
C GLY A 329 12.34 -6.67 -14.70
N ARG A 330 12.69 -7.84 -15.24
CA ARG A 330 14.06 -8.15 -15.68
C ARG A 330 14.05 -8.27 -17.19
N ILE A 331 14.07 -7.12 -17.87
CA ILE A 331 14.52 -7.06 -19.26
C ILE A 331 16.01 -7.44 -19.24
N LYS A 332 16.33 -8.70 -19.51
CA LYS A 332 17.65 -9.03 -20.05
C LYS A 332 17.62 -8.55 -21.49
N PHE A 333 18.22 -7.39 -21.76
CA PHE A 333 18.64 -7.06 -23.12
C PHE A 333 19.70 -8.10 -23.52
N GLY A 334 19.26 -9.16 -24.19
CA GLY A 334 20.17 -9.97 -24.98
C GLY A 334 20.60 -9.09 -26.15
N ALA A 335 21.86 -8.63 -26.13
CA ALA A 335 22.47 -8.06 -27.32
C ALA A 335 22.46 -9.15 -28.40
N GLY A 336 21.45 -9.11 -29.27
CA GLY A 336 21.45 -9.88 -30.49
C GLY A 336 22.64 -9.41 -31.32
N ARG A 337 23.55 -10.34 -31.60
CA ARG A 337 24.61 -10.14 -32.59
C ARG A 337 23.95 -9.75 -33.90
N SER A 338 24.31 -8.57 -34.42
CA SER A 338 24.06 -8.19 -35.80
C SER A 338 24.78 -9.21 -36.69
N GLY A 339 24.02 -9.88 -37.54
CA GLY A 339 24.54 -10.59 -38.71
C GLY A 339 25.00 -9.62 -39.78
#